data_AF-A0A183TCV9-F1
#
_entry.id   AF-A0A183TCV9-F1
#
_cell.length_a   1.000
_cell.length_b   1.000
_cell.length_c   1.000
_cell.angle_alpha   90.00
_cell.angle_beta   90.00
_cell.angle_gamma   90.00
#
_symmetry.space_group_name_H-M   'P 1'
#
loop_
_entity.id
_entity.type
_entity.pdbx_description
1 polymer ?
#
loop_
_entity_poly.entity_id
_entity_poly.type
_entity_poly.pdbx_seq_one_letter_code
_entity_poly.pdbx_strand_id
1 'polypeptide(L)'
;LNTCVSFLAGCIIFTTLGFMAKSSGVPISEVAEAGPGLAFIAYPKALSTMPLSPLWSVLFFLILLLLGLDSQTLFILSVIVYGKLTYKKTSGIYEYPWQSTV
;
A
#
# COMPACT_ATOMS: atom_id res chain seq x y z
N LEU A 1 -8.50 8.54 4.99
CA LEU A 1 -7.09 8.09 4.93
C LEU A 1 -6.81 7.37 3.63
N ASN A 2 -7.48 6.25 3.33
CA ASN A 2 -7.33 5.50 2.07
C ASN A 2 -7.36 6.39 0.82
N THR A 3 -8.37 7.25 0.67
CA THR A 3 -8.46 8.17 -0.49
C THR A 3 -7.31 9.17 -0.59
N CYS A 4 -6.83 9.72 0.53
CA CYS A 4 -5.66 10.61 0.54
C CYS A 4 -4.38 9.87 0.18
N VAL A 5 -4.19 8.66 0.71
CA VAL A 5 -3.01 7.83 0.44
C VAL A 5 -3.01 7.36 -1.02
N SER A 6 -4.15 6.96 -1.57
CA SER A 6 -4.29 6.60 -2.99
C SER A 6 -4.06 7.79 -3.92
N PHE A 7 -4.58 8.97 -3.57
CA PHE A 7 -4.37 10.19 -4.37
C PHE A 7 -2.89 10.62 -4.35
N LEU A 8 -2.27 10.63 -3.17
CA LEU A 8 -0.85 10.92 -3.03
C LEU A 8 0.02 9.88 -3.75
N ALA A 9 -0.28 8.59 -3.61
CA ALA A 9 0.44 7.54 -4.32
C ALA A 9 0.30 7.71 -5.84
N GLY A 10 -0.89 8.07 -6.35
CA GLY A 10 -1.10 8.39 -7.76
C GLY A 10 -0.25 9.56 -8.24
N CYS A 11 -0.30 10.70 -7.55
CA CYS A 11 0.53 11.86 -7.88
C CYS A 11 2.02 11.54 -7.87
N ILE A 12 2.48 10.74 -6.91
CA ILE A 12 3.89 10.37 -6.77
C ILE A 12 4.30 9.41 -7.90
N ILE A 13 3.54 8.35 -8.17
CA ILE A 13 3.84 7.39 -9.26
C ILE A 13 3.86 8.10 -10.61
N PHE A 14 2.86 8.94 -10.92
CA PHE A 14 2.83 9.71 -12.17
C PHE A 14 3.99 10.71 -12.30
N THR A 15 4.35 11.40 -11.21
CA THR A 15 5.48 12.36 -11.23
C THR A 15 6.81 11.63 -11.42
N THR A 16 6.97 10.46 -10.79
CA THR A 16 8.19 9.65 -10.88
C THR A 16 8.34 9.00 -12.26
N LEU A 17 7.26 8.44 -12.81
CA LEU A 17 7.25 7.87 -14.17
C LEU A 17 7.42 8.93 -15.25
N GLY A 18 6.75 10.09 -15.12
CA GLY A 18 6.88 11.19 -16.07
C GLY A 18 8.28 11.79 -16.12
N PHE A 19 8.96 11.84 -14.97
CA PHE A 19 10.35 12.24 -14.90
C PHE A 19 11.29 11.20 -15.55
N MET A 20 11.05 9.90 -15.31
CA MET A 20 11.82 8.80 -15.92
C MET A 20 11.69 8.76 -17.44
N ALA A 21 10.47 8.93 -17.95
CA ALA A 21 10.17 8.96 -19.38
C ALA A 21 10.91 10.11 -20.08
N LYS A 22 10.98 11.28 -19.43
CA LYS A 22 11.68 12.46 -19.95
C LYS A 22 13.21 12.30 -19.92
N SER A 23 13.76 11.66 -18.88
CA SER A 23 15.21 11.60 -18.65
C SER A 23 15.89 10.37 -19.26
N SER A 24 15.19 9.25 -19.40
CA SER A 24 15.74 7.98 -19.90
C SER A 24 15.29 7.62 -21.32
N GLY A 25 14.35 8.39 -21.90
CA GLY A 25 13.86 8.19 -23.27
C GLY A 25 13.11 6.86 -23.50
N VAL A 26 12.86 6.09 -22.45
CA VAL A 26 12.12 4.82 -22.48
C VAL A 26 10.63 5.04 -22.23
N PRO A 27 9.75 4.30 -22.93
CA PRO A 27 8.31 4.45 -22.82
C PRO A 27 7.78 3.99 -21.45
N ILE A 28 6.80 4.72 -20.92
CA ILE A 28 6.18 4.51 -19.60
C ILE A 28 5.59 3.08 -19.46
N SER A 29 5.22 2.46 -20.58
CA SER A 29 4.70 1.10 -20.64
C SER A 29 5.68 0.04 -20.14
N GLU A 30 6.98 0.17 -20.43
CA GLU A 30 8.00 -0.80 -19.96
C GLU A 30 8.21 -0.75 -18.45
N VAL A 31 7.97 0.41 -17.84
CA VAL A 31 8.20 0.62 -16.39
C VAL A 31 6.98 0.24 -15.55
N ALA A 32 5.78 0.27 -16.15
CA ALA A 32 4.51 -0.07 -15.50
C ALA A 32 4.21 -1.58 -15.49
N GLU A 33 4.80 -2.36 -16.41
CA GLU A 33 4.58 -3.81 -16.52
C GLU A 33 5.39 -4.67 -15.54
N ALA A 34 6.32 -4.07 -14.80
CA ALA A 34 7.14 -4.79 -13.83
C ALA A 34 6.29 -5.23 -12.62
N GLY A 35 6.04 -6.55 -12.51
CA GLY A 35 5.37 -7.14 -11.35
C GLY A 35 6.03 -6.80 -10.00
N PRO A 36 5.36 -7.06 -8.87
CA PRO A 36 5.76 -6.55 -7.56
C PRO A 36 7.19 -6.93 -7.12
N GLY A 37 7.67 -8.12 -7.50
CA GLY A 37 9.05 -8.57 -7.20
C GLY A 37 10.12 -7.90 -8.08
N LEU A 38 9.80 -7.59 -9.33
CA LEU A 38 10.69 -6.86 -10.22
C LEU A 38 10.70 -5.36 -9.86
N ALA A 39 9.58 -4.84 -9.34
CA ALA A 39 9.48 -3.47 -8.88
C ALA A 39 10.48 -3.14 -7.76
N PHE A 40 10.72 -4.04 -6.79
CA PHE A 40 11.70 -3.80 -5.72
C PHE A 40 13.18 -3.76 -6.16
N ILE A 41 13.50 -4.13 -7.40
CA ILE A 41 14.87 -4.12 -7.93
C ILE A 41 15.01 -3.11 -9.08
N ALA A 42 14.06 -3.13 -10.02
CA ALA A 42 14.06 -2.26 -11.18
C ALA A 42 13.71 -0.81 -10.82
N TYR A 43 12.74 -0.56 -9.92
CA TYR A 43 12.40 0.81 -9.52
C TYR A 43 13.56 1.51 -8.81
N PRO A 44 14.16 0.96 -7.74
CA PRO A 44 15.26 1.65 -7.05
C PRO A 44 16.43 1.96 -7.99
N LYS A 45 16.75 1.03 -8.90
CA LYS A 45 17.81 1.21 -9.90
C LYS A 45 17.51 2.34 -10.88
N ALA A 46 16.26 2.45 -11.33
CA ALA A 46 15.83 3.55 -12.19
C ALA A 46 15.72 4.90 -11.45
N LEU A 47 15.30 4.89 -10.18
CA LEU A 47 15.25 6.09 -9.32
C LEU A 47 16.65 6.62 -8.99
N SER A 48 17.64 5.72 -8.85
CA SER A 48 19.03 6.11 -8.59
C SER A 48 19.72 6.82 -9.77
N THR A 49 19.20 6.64 -10.99
CA THR A 49 19.73 7.30 -12.20
C THR A 49 19.10 8.67 -12.50
N MET A 50 18.09 9.11 -11.73
CA MET A 50 17.44 10.41 -11.90
C MET A 50 18.19 11.56 -11.22
N PRO A 51 18.30 12.77 -11.82
CA PRO A 51 18.70 13.95 -11.06
C PRO A 51 17.68 14.24 -9.95
N LEU A 52 18.16 14.64 -8.77
CA LEU A 52 17.42 14.66 -7.49
C LEU A 52 17.05 13.27 -6.92
N SER A 53 17.88 12.26 -7.16
CA SER A 53 17.78 10.90 -6.57
C SER A 53 17.36 10.80 -5.07
N PRO A 54 17.86 11.64 -4.14
CA PRO A 54 17.45 11.56 -2.73
C PRO A 54 15.97 11.90 -2.49
N LEU A 55 15.38 12.83 -3.24
CA LEU A 55 13.96 13.20 -3.09
C LEU A 55 13.04 12.04 -3.50
N TRP A 56 13.37 11.39 -4.62
CA TRP A 56 12.60 10.25 -5.14
C TRP A 56 12.71 9.00 -4.26
N SER A 57 13.88 8.75 -3.68
CA SER A 57 14.07 7.64 -2.73
C SER A 57 13.22 7.83 -1.47
N VAL A 58 13.17 9.04 -0.91
CA VAL A 58 12.33 9.34 0.27
C VAL A 58 10.85 9.11 -0.04
N LEU A 59 10.37 9.53 -1.21
CA LEU A 59 8.98 9.33 -1.64
C LEU A 59 8.61 7.85 -1.83
N PHE A 60 9.51 7.05 -2.40
CA PHE A 60 9.32 5.61 -2.56
C PHE A 60 9.22 4.90 -1.19
N PHE A 61 10.14 5.21 -0.28
CA PHE A 61 10.10 4.68 1.08
C PHE A 61 8.88 5.16 1.87
N LEU A 62 8.45 6.40 1.67
CA LEU A 62 7.25 6.95 2.32
C LEU A 62 6.01 6.15 1.89
N ILE A 63 5.82 5.87 0.60
CA ILE A 63 4.69 5.08 0.10
C ILE A 63 4.73 3.65 0.65
N LEU A 64 5.89 3.00 0.63
CA LEU A 64 6.04 1.65 1.18
C LEU A 64 5.75 1.61 2.68
N LEU A 65 6.19 2.63 3.43
CA LEU A 65 5.96 2.75 4.86
C LEU A 65 4.48 3.00 5.17
N LEU A 66 3.81 3.88 4.41
CA LEU A 66 2.37 4.12 4.57
C LEU A 66 1.54 2.89 4.21
N LEU A 67 1.89 2.15 3.16
CA LEU A 67 1.23 0.91 2.76
C LEU A 67 1.41 -0.20 3.81
N GLY A 68 2.63 -0.29 4.37
CA GLY A 68 2.95 -1.22 5.45
C GLY A 68 2.19 -0.88 6.73
N LEU A 69 2.08 0.40 7.10
CA LEU A 69 1.35 0.84 8.29
C LEU A 69 -0.17 0.67 8.15
N ASP A 70 -0.73 0.93 6.97
CA ASP A 70 -2.17 0.78 6.69
C ASP A 70 -2.60 -0.69 6.86
N SER A 71 -1.86 -1.62 6.23
CA SER A 71 -2.15 -3.06 6.33
C SER A 71 -1.97 -3.62 7.75
N GLN A 72 -0.92 -3.20 8.46
CA GLN A 72 -0.66 -3.66 9.83
C GLN A 72 -1.73 -3.19 10.82
N THR A 73 -2.20 -1.95 10.67
CA THR A 73 -3.25 -1.40 11.56
C THR A 73 -4.57 -2.16 11.39
N LEU A 74 -4.93 -2.50 10.15
CA LEU A 74 -6.11 -3.32 9.85
C LEU A 74 -5.99 -4.74 10.42
N PHE A 75 -4.81 -5.35 10.27
CA PHE A 75 -4.56 -6.69 10.79
C PHE A 75 -4.72 -6.74 12.31
N ILE A 76 -4.10 -5.82 13.04
CA ILE A 76 -4.16 -5.78 14.51
C ILE A 76 -5.60 -5.54 15.00
N LEU A 77 -6.31 -4.57 14.40
CA LEU A 77 -7.70 -4.30 14.73
C LEU A 77 -8.57 -5.54 14.49
N SER A 78 -8.37 -6.22 13.35
CA SER A 78 -9.11 -7.43 13.03
C SER A 78 -8.89 -8.51 14.09
N VAL A 79 -7.65 -8.80 14.47
CA VAL A 79 -7.31 -9.82 15.48
C VAL A 79 -7.92 -9.49 16.84
N ILE A 80 -7.89 -8.23 17.27
CA ILE A 80 -8.49 -7.80 18.54
C ILE A 80 -10.00 -7.97 18.50
N VAL A 81 -10.65 -7.54 17.42
CA VAL A 81 -12.11 -7.69 17.24
C VAL A 81 -12.49 -9.16 17.20
N TYR A 82 -11.81 -9.97 16.38
CA TYR A 82 -12.04 -11.42 16.32
C TYR A 82 -11.82 -12.09 17.68
N GLY A 83 -10.78 -11.74 18.43
CA GLY A 83 -10.53 -12.26 19.77
C GLY A 83 -11.65 -11.91 20.76
N LYS A 84 -12.17 -10.66 20.72
CA LYS A 84 -13.35 -10.26 21.51
C LYS A 84 -14.60 -11.03 21.08
N LEU A 85 -14.78 -11.26 19.78
CA LEU A 85 -15.88 -12.04 19.19
C LEU A 85 -15.79 -13.54 19.52
N THR A 86 -14.61 -14.11 19.70
CA THR A 86 -14.47 -15.49 20.16
C THR A 86 -14.71 -15.57 21.67
N TYR A 87 -14.16 -14.63 22.44
CA TYR A 87 -14.32 -14.62 23.90
C TYR A 87 -15.78 -14.55 24.33
N LYS A 88 -16.54 -13.57 23.83
CA LYS A 88 -17.96 -13.44 24.20
C LYS A 88 -18.82 -14.62 23.65
N LYS A 89 -18.32 -15.38 22.66
CA LYS A 89 -18.99 -16.58 22.08
C LYS A 89 -18.83 -17.76 23.02
N THR A 90 -17.62 -17.96 23.51
CA THR A 90 -17.34 -18.96 24.53
C THR A 90 -17.99 -18.62 25.87
N SER A 91 -18.14 -17.34 26.21
CA SER A 91 -18.82 -16.92 27.45
C SER A 91 -20.35 -16.98 27.38
N GLY A 92 -20.93 -17.41 26.25
CA GLY A 92 -22.38 -17.50 26.07
C GLY A 92 -23.12 -16.16 26.04
N ILE A 93 -22.43 -15.03 25.82
CA ILE A 93 -23.01 -13.67 25.85
C ILE A 93 -23.37 -13.19 24.42
N TYR A 94 -23.28 -14.05 23.41
CA TYR A 94 -23.76 -13.76 22.06
C TYR A 94 -25.07 -14.48 21.75
N GLU A 95 -26.14 -13.71 21.60
CA GLU A 95 -27.29 -14.09 20.79
C GLU A 95 -27.00 -13.72 19.32
N TYR A 96 -27.15 -14.68 18.43
CA TYR A 96 -27.02 -14.49 16.98
C TYR A 96 -28.24 -13.66 16.52
N PRO A 97 -28.05 -12.57 15.77
CA PRO A 97 -29.17 -11.71 15.33
C PRO A 97 -30.17 -12.40 14.38
N TRP A 98 -29.88 -13.64 13.96
CA TRP A 98 -30.70 -14.42 13.03
C TRP A 98 -31.54 -15.51 13.71
N GLN A 99 -31.40 -15.69 15.03
CA GLN A 99 -32.18 -16.69 15.77
C GLN A 99 -33.60 -16.24 16.18
N SER A 100 -33.99 -15.00 15.85
CA SER A 100 -35.34 -14.46 16.15
C SER A 100 -36.31 -14.50 14.96
N THR A 101 -36.04 -15.35 13.95
CA THR A 101 -36.83 -15.46 12.72
C THR A 101 -37.40 -16.87 12.51
N VAL A 102 -37.81 -17.52 13.61
CA VAL A 102 -38.81 -18.60 13.61
C VAL A 102 -39.93 -18.25 14.57
#